data_AF-A0A1I0C853-F1
#
_entry.id   AF-A0A1I0C853-F1
#
_cell.length_a   1.000
_cell.length_b   1.000
_cell.length_c   1.000
_cell.angle_alpha   90.00
_cell.angle_beta   90.00
_cell.angle_gamma   90.00
#
_symmetry.space_group_name_H-M   'P 1'
#
loop_
_entity.id
_entity.type
_entity.pdbx_description
1 polymer ?
#
loop_
_entity_poly.entity_id
_entity_poly.type
_entity_poly.pdbx_seq_one_letter_code
_entity_poly.pdbx_strand_id
1 'polypeptide(L)'
;MGRKFESLIEILRNQDVETAILCACVLGFGVVLSFLPAAVVNLCLLVGVVGLAYQALLIYHGRDGWPSPWLLSELPSWIVLGVPVGGLLGYHLFEAEATVVQGIILVAVLFVSFYFWYVLPAAWFQSHQQSSPDVEQNPPTVPLSILVPAYNEAGCIGQCIDRLVQAEYPGPKEIIVIDDGSTDATYQEACAHATADVHVLQQENGGKFSALNTGLERATGSVVVTVDADSRVTDSTLVEIVADLLVDPSVGAVAGTVKPTRVDTLVEKLQALEYAVGINTFRRAFAATDSVNVVPGCLGCFRKVAIDGVGGYDGDTMTEDYDITLQILRAGWSVRASEALVYTEAPRTWRGLARQRLRWKLGTLETLLKHRGLLRGTDRSTFSGLVFPYQLISLSAMPIVTLVILWTILAGVAAGQWLYVAVIVTLFAALEFLGTLFALELNDNRLWLAAYSPLIFVVYRHFLAAITLKALFDVLQQPERTWDSSRYTPLETEASPSDEQVSESVEISSWEESDD
;
A
#
# COMPACT_ATOMS: atom_id res chain seq x y z
N MET A 1 -4.47 -33.57 19.30
CA MET A 1 -3.02 -33.57 19.03
C MET A 1 -2.71 -33.60 17.53
N GLY A 2 -3.48 -34.33 16.70
CA GLY A 2 -3.33 -34.35 15.23
C GLY A 2 -3.50 -32.98 14.54
N ARG A 3 -4.61 -32.28 14.76
CA ARG A 3 -4.87 -30.95 14.14
C ARG A 3 -3.85 -29.85 14.46
N LYS A 4 -3.19 -29.91 15.62
CA LYS A 4 -2.10 -28.97 15.98
C LYS A 4 -0.74 -29.35 15.38
N PHE A 5 -0.60 -30.59 14.90
CA PHE A 5 0.61 -31.11 14.27
C PHE A 5 0.54 -30.94 12.74
N GLU A 6 -0.65 -31.13 12.15
CA GLU A 6 -0.93 -30.75 10.75
C GLU A 6 -0.81 -29.25 10.54
N SER A 7 -1.37 -28.41 11.42
CA SER A 7 -1.19 -26.96 11.32
C SER A 7 0.27 -26.54 11.48
N LEU A 8 1.04 -27.21 12.34
CA LEU A 8 2.47 -26.97 12.49
C LEU A 8 3.24 -27.41 11.23
N ILE A 9 2.87 -28.52 10.61
CA ILE A 9 3.47 -29.00 9.35
C ILE A 9 3.10 -28.09 8.17
N GLU A 10 1.89 -27.56 8.13
CA GLU A 10 1.43 -26.63 7.08
C GLU A 10 2.07 -25.24 7.23
N ILE A 11 2.20 -24.74 8.47
CA ILE A 11 2.97 -23.53 8.80
C ILE A 11 4.44 -23.74 8.42
N LEU A 12 5.06 -24.86 8.79
CA LEU A 12 6.45 -25.16 8.41
C LEU A 12 6.62 -25.30 6.89
N ARG A 13 5.64 -25.88 6.18
CA ARG A 13 5.64 -26.05 4.72
C ARG A 13 5.51 -24.71 3.97
N ASN A 14 4.69 -23.78 4.45
CA ASN A 14 4.57 -22.44 3.84
C ASN A 14 5.81 -21.59 4.08
N GLN A 15 6.41 -21.66 5.27
CA GLN A 15 7.68 -20.98 5.56
C GLN A 15 8.80 -21.45 4.63
N ASP A 16 8.88 -22.75 4.34
CA ASP A 16 9.85 -23.31 3.41
C ASP A 16 9.65 -22.83 1.96
N VAL A 17 8.39 -22.71 1.50
CA VAL A 17 8.05 -22.23 0.15
C VAL A 17 8.37 -20.74 0.00
N GLU A 18 7.93 -19.89 0.93
CA GLU A 18 8.23 -18.46 0.92
C GLU A 18 9.74 -18.20 0.96
N THR A 19 10.45 -18.90 1.85
CA THR A 19 11.91 -18.80 1.98
C THR A 19 12.62 -19.26 0.71
N ALA A 20 12.17 -20.34 0.09
CA ALA A 20 12.73 -20.84 -1.16
C ALA A 20 12.53 -19.84 -2.31
N ILE A 21 11.32 -19.26 -2.45
CA ILE A 21 11.04 -18.25 -3.49
C ILE A 21 11.86 -16.98 -3.23
N LEU A 22 11.99 -16.53 -1.97
CA LEU A 22 12.83 -15.39 -1.61
C LEU A 22 14.30 -15.63 -1.99
N CYS A 23 14.84 -16.80 -1.65
CA CYS A 23 16.19 -17.20 -2.03
C CYS A 23 16.36 -17.19 -3.56
N ALA A 24 15.37 -17.71 -4.29
CA ALA A 24 15.37 -17.70 -5.76
C ALA A 24 15.35 -16.27 -6.33
N CYS A 25 14.59 -15.35 -5.72
CA CYS A 25 14.57 -13.94 -6.10
C CYS A 25 15.94 -13.28 -5.91
N VAL A 26 16.55 -13.46 -4.72
CA VAL A 26 17.85 -12.86 -4.37
C VAL A 26 18.98 -13.42 -5.25
N LEU A 27 19.03 -14.75 -5.44
CA LEU A 27 20.02 -15.40 -6.28
C LEU A 27 19.80 -15.09 -7.77
N GLY A 28 18.54 -15.11 -8.22
CA GLY A 28 18.16 -14.76 -9.59
C GLY A 28 18.56 -13.34 -9.96
N PHE A 29 18.40 -12.38 -9.03
CA PHE A 29 18.90 -11.03 -9.24
C PHE A 29 20.43 -10.97 -9.34
N GLY A 30 21.15 -11.77 -8.54
CA GLY A 30 22.60 -11.95 -8.68
C GLY A 30 23.03 -12.41 -10.08
N VAL A 31 22.26 -13.29 -10.71
CA VAL A 31 22.49 -13.71 -12.11
C VAL A 31 22.29 -12.54 -13.07
N VAL A 32 21.22 -11.74 -12.91
CA VAL A 32 21.00 -10.53 -13.73
C VAL A 32 22.17 -9.56 -13.64
N LEU A 33 22.71 -9.35 -12.44
CA LEU A 33 23.87 -8.48 -12.22
C LEU A 33 25.11 -8.97 -12.99
N SER A 34 25.29 -10.27 -13.21
CA SER A 34 26.46 -10.79 -13.96
C SER A 34 26.52 -10.34 -15.42
N PHE A 35 25.42 -9.84 -15.98
CA PHE A 35 25.36 -9.26 -17.33
C PHE A 35 25.63 -7.74 -17.35
N LEU A 36 25.81 -7.11 -16.19
CA LEU A 36 26.08 -5.68 -16.07
C LEU A 36 27.59 -5.40 -15.94
N PRO A 37 28.05 -4.19 -16.28
CA PRO A 37 29.45 -3.78 -16.06
C PRO A 37 29.86 -3.93 -14.59
N ALA A 38 31.10 -4.35 -14.34
CA ALA A 38 31.60 -4.65 -12.99
C ALA A 38 31.42 -3.51 -11.98
N ALA A 39 31.54 -2.24 -12.42
CA ALA A 39 31.29 -1.08 -11.58
C ALA A 39 29.82 -0.98 -11.11
N VAL A 40 28.86 -1.29 -11.98
CA VAL A 40 27.43 -1.32 -11.65
C VAL A 40 27.14 -2.47 -10.69
N VAL A 41 27.74 -3.64 -10.93
CA VAL A 41 27.63 -4.80 -10.03
C VAL A 41 28.14 -4.44 -8.63
N ASN A 42 29.33 -3.84 -8.52
CA ASN A 42 29.90 -3.45 -7.23
C ASN A 42 29.00 -2.46 -6.48
N LEU A 43 28.40 -1.49 -7.19
CA LEU A 43 27.48 -0.55 -6.57
C LEU A 43 26.20 -1.23 -6.09
N CYS A 44 25.63 -2.13 -6.89
CA CYS A 44 24.48 -2.91 -6.47
C CYS A 44 24.85 -3.73 -5.23
N LEU A 45 25.90 -4.54 -5.28
CA LEU A 45 26.34 -5.35 -4.13
C LEU A 45 26.53 -4.51 -2.86
N LEU A 46 27.08 -3.29 -2.98
CA LEU A 46 27.17 -2.35 -1.86
C LEU A 46 25.79 -1.98 -1.30
N VAL A 47 24.84 -1.61 -2.15
CA VAL A 47 23.45 -1.32 -1.74
C VAL A 47 22.81 -2.52 -1.07
N GLY A 48 23.02 -3.73 -1.59
CA GLY A 48 22.53 -4.97 -1.00
C GLY A 48 23.12 -5.23 0.39
N VAL A 49 24.44 -5.13 0.53
CA VAL A 49 25.15 -5.33 1.81
C VAL A 49 24.71 -4.29 2.84
N VAL A 50 24.63 -3.02 2.45
CA VAL A 50 24.17 -1.94 3.34
C VAL A 50 22.71 -2.14 3.74
N GLY A 51 21.84 -2.49 2.79
CA GLY A 51 20.43 -2.76 3.06
C GLY A 51 20.22 -3.92 4.04
N LEU A 52 20.90 -5.04 3.82
CA LEU A 52 20.85 -6.22 4.70
C LEU A 52 21.44 -5.93 6.08
N ALA A 53 22.57 -5.21 6.15
CA ALA A 53 23.17 -4.82 7.42
C ALA A 53 22.28 -3.86 8.21
N TYR A 54 21.66 -2.89 7.53
CA TYR A 54 20.70 -1.96 8.12
C TYR A 54 19.48 -2.70 8.68
N GLN A 55 18.92 -3.65 7.92
CA GLN A 55 17.85 -4.50 8.41
C GLN A 55 18.27 -5.31 9.64
N ALA A 56 19.40 -6.02 9.57
CA ALA A 56 19.89 -6.81 10.71
C ALA A 56 20.02 -5.96 11.98
N LEU A 57 20.46 -4.71 11.85
CA LEU A 57 20.58 -3.78 12.97
C LEU A 57 19.23 -3.27 13.47
N LEU A 58 18.29 -2.92 12.58
CA LEU A 58 16.92 -2.54 12.97
C LEU A 58 16.22 -3.68 13.70
N ILE A 59 16.38 -4.90 13.21
CA ILE A 59 15.84 -6.11 13.81
C ILE A 59 16.43 -6.34 15.20
N TYR A 60 17.75 -6.20 15.32
CA TYR A 60 18.45 -6.38 16.58
C TYR A 60 18.01 -5.34 17.62
N HIS A 61 17.89 -4.06 17.24
CA HIS A 61 17.51 -3.00 18.17
C HIS A 61 16.00 -2.89 18.43
N GLY A 62 15.18 -3.17 17.43
CA GLY A 62 13.72 -3.22 17.55
C GLY A 62 13.24 -4.32 18.50
N ARG A 63 14.02 -5.40 18.68
CA ARG A 63 13.70 -6.48 19.63
C ARG A 63 13.83 -6.09 21.10
N ASP A 64 14.74 -5.18 21.43
CA ASP A 64 15.05 -4.84 22.82
C ASP A 64 14.44 -3.51 23.27
N GLY A 65 13.59 -2.89 22.44
CA GLY A 65 13.05 -1.54 22.71
C GLY A 65 14.15 -0.47 22.81
N TRP A 66 15.36 -0.78 22.31
CA TRP A 66 16.44 0.18 22.28
C TRP A 66 16.13 1.22 21.21
N PRO A 67 16.24 2.52 21.50
CA PRO A 67 16.21 3.53 20.45
C PRO A 67 17.26 3.12 19.43
N SER A 68 16.87 3.01 18.15
CA SER A 68 17.80 2.68 17.07
C SER A 68 19.04 3.54 17.27
N PRO A 69 20.26 2.96 17.31
CA PRO A 69 21.49 3.70 17.56
C PRO A 69 21.44 5.02 16.80
N TRP A 70 21.77 6.13 17.47
CA TRP A 70 21.76 7.46 16.87
C TRP A 70 22.39 7.49 15.48
N LEU A 71 23.40 6.66 15.17
CA LEU A 71 23.96 6.55 13.83
C LEU A 71 22.98 5.94 12.79
N LEU A 72 22.10 5.02 13.15
CA LEU A 72 21.10 4.41 12.26
C LEU A 72 19.86 5.28 12.06
N SER A 73 19.50 6.13 13.04
CA SER A 73 18.49 7.17 12.86
C SER A 73 19.08 8.42 12.18
N GLU A 74 20.29 8.87 12.57
CA GLU A 74 20.97 10.08 12.05
C GLU A 74 21.84 9.85 10.81
N LEU A 75 21.97 8.61 10.33
CA LEU A 75 22.31 8.35 8.94
C LEU A 75 20.99 8.28 8.21
N PRO A 76 20.44 9.43 7.73
CA PRO A 76 19.33 9.34 6.83
C PRO A 76 19.72 8.33 5.75
N SER A 77 18.76 7.55 5.33
CA SER A 77 18.61 7.07 3.96
C SER A 77 19.46 7.67 2.82
N TRP A 78 20.18 8.79 2.93
CA TRP A 78 21.21 9.26 1.98
C TRP A 78 22.34 8.25 1.78
N ILE A 79 22.58 7.32 2.72
CA ILE A 79 23.46 6.17 2.48
C ILE A 79 22.73 5.06 1.69
N VAL A 80 21.42 4.90 1.90
CA VAL A 80 20.57 3.92 1.19
C VAL A 80 20.20 4.40 -0.23
N LEU A 81 20.15 5.71 -0.42
CA LEU A 81 20.27 6.41 -1.68
C LEU A 81 21.76 6.61 -1.97
N GLY A 82 22.50 5.52 -2.18
CA GLY A 82 23.70 5.55 -3.01
C GLY A 82 23.45 6.03 -4.44
N VAL A 83 22.28 6.61 -4.76
CA VAL A 83 21.92 7.15 -6.08
C VAL A 83 22.65 8.48 -6.36
N PRO A 84 22.74 9.47 -5.44
CA PRO A 84 23.55 10.66 -5.71
C PRO A 84 25.03 10.39 -5.42
N VAL A 85 25.38 9.65 -4.36
CA VAL A 85 26.78 9.41 -3.97
C VAL A 85 27.41 8.28 -4.78
N GLY A 86 26.72 7.17 -5.02
CA GLY A 86 27.14 6.11 -5.94
C GLY A 86 26.84 6.42 -7.41
N GLY A 87 25.95 7.37 -7.71
CA GLY A 87 25.85 8.01 -9.01
C GLY A 87 26.99 9.00 -9.26
N LEU A 88 27.44 9.80 -8.27
CA LEU A 88 28.63 10.66 -8.38
C LEU A 88 29.94 9.86 -8.33
N LEU A 89 30.07 8.87 -7.43
CA LEU A 89 31.20 7.94 -7.40
C LEU A 89 31.17 7.04 -8.63
N GLY A 90 30.00 6.61 -9.09
CA GLY A 90 29.82 5.92 -10.36
C GLY A 90 30.16 6.81 -11.55
N TYR A 91 29.84 8.10 -11.52
CA TYR A 91 30.22 9.12 -12.51
C TYR A 91 31.72 9.49 -12.45
N HIS A 92 32.37 9.26 -11.31
CA HIS A 92 33.82 9.44 -11.14
C HIS A 92 34.61 8.12 -11.37
N LEU A 93 33.98 6.95 -11.26
CA LEU A 93 34.53 5.62 -11.53
C LEU A 93 34.28 5.17 -12.98
N PHE A 94 33.15 5.55 -13.58
CA PHE A 94 33.01 5.66 -15.04
C PHE A 94 33.82 6.88 -15.42
N GLU A 95 34.94 6.67 -16.10
CA GLU A 95 35.72 7.72 -16.76
C GLU A 95 34.80 8.73 -17.51
N ALA A 96 35.36 9.90 -17.83
CA ALA A 96 34.78 11.13 -18.40
C ALA A 96 33.78 11.04 -19.61
N GLU A 97 33.18 9.88 -19.91
CA GLU A 97 32.34 9.56 -21.07
C GLU A 97 30.94 8.97 -20.73
N ALA A 98 30.52 8.92 -19.46
CA ALA A 98 29.20 8.37 -19.11
C ALA A 98 28.03 9.18 -19.73
N THR A 99 27.09 8.48 -20.38
CA THR A 99 25.90 9.09 -21.01
C THR A 99 24.74 9.26 -20.03
N VAL A 100 23.84 10.21 -20.30
CA VAL A 100 22.60 10.43 -19.50
C VAL A 100 21.76 9.16 -19.42
N VAL A 101 21.70 8.36 -20.49
CA VAL A 101 20.97 7.09 -20.54
C VAL A 101 21.53 6.09 -19.53
N GLN A 102 22.86 5.97 -19.42
CA GLN A 102 23.50 5.09 -18.43
C GLN A 102 23.18 5.51 -16.99
N GLY A 103 23.13 6.82 -16.72
CA GLY A 103 22.71 7.34 -15.42
C GLY A 103 21.27 6.98 -15.07
N ILE A 104 20.34 7.07 -16.03
CA ILE A 104 18.93 6.70 -15.83
C ILE A 104 18.78 5.19 -15.62
N ILE A 105 19.52 4.36 -16.37
CA ILE A 105 19.53 2.90 -16.17
C ILE A 105 20.08 2.57 -14.78
N LEU A 106 21.11 3.27 -14.31
CA LEU A 106 21.65 3.08 -12.97
C LEU A 106 20.58 3.32 -11.90
N VAL A 107 19.79 4.41 -12.03
CA VAL A 107 18.65 4.67 -11.13
C VAL A 107 17.67 3.50 -11.14
N ALA A 108 17.35 2.95 -12.32
CA ALA A 108 16.45 1.79 -12.45
C ALA A 108 16.98 0.57 -11.68
N VAL A 109 18.26 0.23 -11.90
CA VAL A 109 18.89 -0.93 -11.27
C VAL A 109 18.97 -0.76 -9.76
N LEU A 110 19.20 0.45 -9.26
CA LEU A 110 19.20 0.75 -7.83
C LEU A 110 17.82 0.57 -7.19
N PHE A 111 16.74 0.95 -7.89
CA PHE A 111 15.37 0.69 -7.43
C PHE A 111 15.04 -0.80 -7.40
N VAL A 112 15.43 -1.54 -8.44
CA VAL A 112 15.28 -3.00 -8.48
C VAL A 112 16.08 -3.65 -7.34
N SER A 113 17.31 -3.19 -7.10
CA SER A 113 18.15 -3.66 -5.99
C SER A 113 17.50 -3.42 -4.64
N PHE A 114 16.94 -2.22 -4.42
CA PHE A 114 16.20 -1.89 -3.20
C PHE A 114 14.98 -2.81 -3.02
N TYR A 115 14.23 -3.08 -4.09
CA TYR A 115 13.10 -4.00 -4.01
C TYR A 115 13.53 -5.42 -3.60
N PHE A 116 14.48 -6.03 -4.31
CA PHE A 116 14.86 -7.42 -4.09
C PHE A 116 15.70 -7.67 -2.84
N TRP A 117 16.50 -6.71 -2.39
CA TRP A 117 17.38 -6.89 -1.23
C TRP A 117 16.91 -6.19 0.03
N TYR A 118 15.98 -5.23 -0.06
CA TYR A 118 15.39 -4.60 1.11
C TYR A 118 13.90 -4.93 1.24
N VAL A 119 13.08 -4.58 0.24
CA VAL A 119 11.62 -4.66 0.38
C VAL A 119 11.16 -6.11 0.60
N LEU A 120 11.60 -7.07 -0.23
CA LEU A 120 11.16 -8.46 -0.08
C LEU A 120 11.63 -9.09 1.25
N PRO A 121 12.91 -9.00 1.65
CA PRO A 121 13.34 -9.54 2.94
C PRO A 121 12.68 -8.85 4.14
N ALA A 122 12.46 -7.53 4.11
CA ALA A 122 11.75 -6.83 5.19
C ALA A 122 10.30 -7.27 5.28
N ALA A 123 9.62 -7.43 4.15
CA ALA A 123 8.24 -7.90 4.11
C ALA A 123 8.13 -9.33 4.65
N TRP A 124 9.01 -10.24 4.21
CA TRP A 124 9.10 -11.61 4.73
C TRP A 124 9.35 -11.63 6.23
N PHE A 125 10.35 -10.86 6.68
CA PHE A 125 10.72 -10.84 8.08
C PHE A 125 9.59 -10.31 8.96
N GLN A 126 8.88 -9.29 8.50
CA GLN A 126 7.74 -8.73 9.22
C GLN A 126 6.56 -9.70 9.29
N SER A 127 6.23 -10.44 8.22
CA SER A 127 5.14 -11.43 8.27
C SER A 127 5.40 -12.54 9.30
N HIS A 128 6.67 -12.87 9.55
CA HIS A 128 7.06 -13.91 10.49
C HIS A 128 7.29 -13.40 11.92
N GLN A 129 7.41 -12.07 12.10
CA GLN A 129 7.54 -11.45 13.42
C GLN A 129 6.22 -10.94 13.99
N GLN A 130 5.24 -10.60 13.15
CA GLN A 130 3.89 -10.31 13.62
C GLN A 130 3.28 -11.59 14.19
N SER A 131 3.52 -11.81 15.48
CA SER A 131 2.58 -12.59 16.28
C SER A 131 1.32 -11.75 16.31
N SER A 132 0.27 -12.18 15.60
CA SER A 132 -1.06 -11.59 15.81
C SER A 132 -1.28 -11.56 17.32
N PRO A 133 -1.66 -10.40 17.91
CA PRO A 133 -1.98 -10.34 19.32
C PRO A 133 -2.94 -11.49 19.64
N ASP A 134 -2.77 -12.15 20.78
CA ASP A 134 -3.64 -13.27 21.16
C ASP A 134 -5.02 -12.70 21.50
N VAL A 135 -5.81 -12.50 20.45
CA VAL A 135 -7.15 -11.92 20.49
C VAL A 135 -8.10 -12.82 21.28
N GLU A 136 -7.86 -14.13 21.28
CA GLU A 136 -8.66 -15.08 22.07
C GLU A 136 -8.41 -14.90 23.58
N GLN A 137 -7.16 -14.70 23.99
CA GLN A 137 -6.80 -14.54 25.40
C GLN A 137 -7.02 -13.12 25.92
N ASN A 138 -6.77 -12.10 25.09
CA ASN A 138 -6.86 -10.69 25.47
C ASN A 138 -7.61 -9.87 24.41
N PRO A 139 -8.93 -10.08 24.26
CA PRO A 139 -9.72 -9.35 23.29
C PRO A 139 -9.75 -7.84 23.60
N PRO A 140 -9.65 -6.96 22.58
CA PRO A 140 -9.75 -5.51 22.77
C PRO A 140 -11.17 -5.12 23.22
N THR A 141 -11.27 -4.49 24.40
CA THR A 141 -12.55 -4.07 25.00
C THR A 141 -12.72 -2.54 25.05
N VAL A 142 -11.80 -1.80 24.44
CA VAL A 142 -11.84 -0.33 24.43
C VAL A 142 -13.03 0.17 23.60
N PRO A 143 -13.62 1.34 23.91
CA PRO A 143 -14.68 1.90 23.08
C PRO A 143 -14.19 2.21 21.65
N LEU A 144 -14.94 1.74 20.66
CA LEU A 144 -14.67 1.85 19.22
C LEU A 144 -15.75 2.66 18.51
N SER A 145 -15.34 3.67 17.73
CA SER A 145 -16.21 4.34 16.76
C SER A 145 -15.80 3.98 15.34
N ILE A 146 -16.77 3.61 14.51
CA ILE A 146 -16.54 3.29 13.09
C ILE A 146 -17.14 4.41 12.25
N LEU A 147 -16.33 5.06 11.42
CA LEU A 147 -16.76 6.12 10.52
C LEU A 147 -16.96 5.57 9.12
N VAL A 148 -18.14 5.80 8.56
CA VAL A 148 -18.51 5.36 7.20
C VAL A 148 -18.93 6.58 6.37
N PRO A 149 -18.00 7.25 5.68
CA PRO A 149 -18.35 8.33 4.76
C PRO A 149 -19.04 7.75 3.52
N ALA A 150 -20.14 8.37 3.10
CA ALA A 150 -20.94 7.91 1.96
C ALA A 150 -21.32 9.10 1.05
N TYR A 151 -21.22 8.89 -0.26
CA TYR A 151 -21.75 9.80 -1.27
C TYR A 151 -22.19 9.02 -2.50
N ASN A 152 -23.49 9.03 -2.82
CA ASN A 152 -24.08 8.28 -3.92
C ASN A 152 -23.77 6.76 -3.89
N GLU A 153 -23.96 6.14 -2.73
CA GLU A 153 -23.67 4.74 -2.39
C GLU A 153 -24.93 3.94 -2.05
N ALA A 154 -26.10 4.34 -2.56
CA ALA A 154 -27.39 3.71 -2.23
C ALA A 154 -27.42 2.21 -2.52
N GLY A 155 -26.60 1.74 -3.47
CA GLY A 155 -26.54 0.32 -3.86
C GLY A 155 -25.77 -0.59 -2.90
N CYS A 156 -24.91 -0.04 -2.03
CA CYS A 156 -24.00 -0.83 -1.20
C CYS A 156 -24.02 -0.44 0.29
N ILE A 157 -24.44 0.78 0.65
CA ILE A 157 -24.34 1.30 2.02
C ILE A 157 -25.06 0.43 3.06
N GLY A 158 -26.26 -0.07 2.75
CA GLY A 158 -27.01 -0.94 3.66
C GLY A 158 -26.25 -2.23 3.99
N GLN A 159 -25.66 -2.87 2.96
CA GLN A 159 -24.84 -4.07 3.15
C GLN A 159 -23.57 -3.76 3.96
N CYS A 160 -22.94 -2.60 3.77
CA CYS A 160 -21.80 -2.19 4.58
C CYS A 160 -22.18 -2.08 6.06
N ILE A 161 -23.28 -1.38 6.37
CA ILE A 161 -23.77 -1.22 7.75
C ILE A 161 -24.10 -2.58 8.38
N ASP A 162 -24.84 -3.45 7.67
CA ASP A 162 -25.17 -4.79 8.16
C ASP A 162 -23.93 -5.61 8.52
N ARG A 163 -22.87 -5.55 7.70
CA ARG A 163 -21.60 -6.24 7.97
C ARG A 163 -20.87 -5.65 9.16
N LEU A 164 -20.87 -4.33 9.33
CA LEU A 164 -20.25 -3.68 10.47
C LEU A 164 -21.00 -3.99 11.78
N VAL A 165 -22.32 -4.09 11.74
CA VAL A 165 -23.15 -4.52 12.87
C VAL A 165 -22.81 -5.97 13.25
N GLN A 166 -22.72 -6.86 12.27
CA GLN A 166 -22.42 -8.29 12.45
C GLN A 166 -20.96 -8.57 12.86
N ALA A 167 -20.01 -7.74 12.43
CA ALA A 167 -18.59 -7.93 12.74
C ALA A 167 -18.35 -7.99 14.25
N GLU A 168 -17.53 -8.96 14.66
CA GLU A 168 -17.27 -9.23 16.07
C GLU A 168 -16.49 -8.07 16.69
N TYR A 169 -16.94 -7.61 17.85
CA TYR A 169 -16.18 -6.70 18.68
C TYR A 169 -16.66 -6.82 20.14
N PRO A 170 -15.77 -7.15 21.10
CA PRO A 170 -16.18 -7.43 22.48
C PRO A 170 -16.38 -6.19 23.34
N GLY A 171 -15.87 -5.03 22.92
CA GLY A 171 -16.09 -3.74 23.58
C GLY A 171 -17.33 -2.99 23.09
N PRO A 172 -17.59 -1.78 23.63
CA PRO A 172 -18.59 -0.87 23.08
C PRO A 172 -18.22 -0.48 21.65
N LYS A 173 -19.18 -0.61 20.72
CA LYS A 173 -19.03 -0.32 19.29
C LYS A 173 -20.16 0.61 18.85
N GLU A 174 -19.81 1.74 18.25
CA GLU A 174 -20.76 2.60 17.53
C GLU A 174 -20.35 2.73 16.06
N ILE A 175 -21.33 2.89 15.18
CA ILE A 175 -21.16 3.11 13.74
C ILE A 175 -21.76 4.48 13.43
N ILE A 176 -20.96 5.35 12.83
CA ILE A 176 -21.34 6.70 12.43
C ILE A 176 -21.25 6.76 10.91
N VAL A 177 -22.41 6.71 10.27
CA VAL A 177 -22.56 6.87 8.82
C VAL A 177 -22.74 8.34 8.51
N ILE A 178 -21.93 8.88 7.60
CA ILE A 178 -21.97 10.30 7.22
C ILE A 178 -22.30 10.41 5.74
N ASP A 179 -23.56 10.76 5.44
CA ASP A 179 -24.01 11.13 4.11
C ASP A 179 -23.51 12.53 3.76
N ASP A 180 -22.56 12.62 2.81
CA ASP A 180 -21.93 13.87 2.37
C ASP A 180 -22.78 14.59 1.30
N GLY A 181 -24.08 14.69 1.54
CA GLY A 181 -25.03 15.36 0.65
C GLY A 181 -25.32 14.58 -0.62
N SER A 182 -25.63 13.29 -0.50
CA SER A 182 -25.94 12.43 -1.65
C SER A 182 -27.17 12.93 -2.43
N THR A 183 -27.15 12.65 -3.73
CA THR A 183 -28.24 12.99 -4.67
C THR A 183 -29.17 11.81 -4.97
N ASP A 184 -28.77 10.61 -4.58
CA ASP A 184 -29.55 9.38 -4.71
C ASP A 184 -30.20 8.98 -3.36
N ALA A 185 -30.57 7.71 -3.21
CA ALA A 185 -31.24 7.20 -2.01
C ALA A 185 -30.29 6.84 -0.84
N THR A 186 -29.00 7.22 -0.88
CA THR A 186 -27.98 6.79 0.11
C THR A 186 -28.39 7.09 1.54
N TYR A 187 -28.85 8.32 1.82
CA TYR A 187 -29.27 8.71 3.16
C TYR A 187 -30.49 7.92 3.63
N GLN A 188 -31.51 7.75 2.78
CA GLN A 188 -32.71 7.00 3.14
C GLN A 188 -32.39 5.53 3.41
N GLU A 189 -31.53 4.93 2.59
CA GLU A 189 -31.06 3.55 2.79
C GLU A 189 -30.30 3.45 4.12
N ALA A 190 -29.31 4.31 4.38
CA ALA A 190 -28.58 4.31 5.65
C ALA A 190 -29.51 4.47 6.87
N CYS A 191 -30.51 5.36 6.80
CA CYS A 191 -31.50 5.55 7.85
C CYS A 191 -32.36 4.31 8.11
N ALA A 192 -32.57 3.44 7.12
CA ALA A 192 -33.31 2.19 7.32
C ALA A 192 -32.56 1.21 8.24
N HIS A 193 -31.24 1.37 8.37
CA HIS A 193 -30.35 0.58 9.23
C HIS A 193 -29.98 1.28 10.54
N ALA A 194 -30.55 2.47 10.81
CA ALA A 194 -30.25 3.21 12.03
C ALA A 194 -30.77 2.48 13.28
N THR A 195 -29.94 2.42 14.32
CA THR A 195 -30.24 1.77 15.59
C THR A 195 -29.71 2.62 16.75
N ALA A 196 -29.70 2.10 17.98
CA ALA A 196 -29.08 2.78 19.11
C ALA A 196 -27.56 2.96 18.93
N ASP A 197 -26.91 2.01 18.22
CA ASP A 197 -25.47 1.98 18.00
C ASP A 197 -25.07 2.36 16.56
N VAL A 198 -26.06 2.62 15.69
CA VAL A 198 -25.85 3.08 14.31
C VAL A 198 -26.45 4.47 14.14
N HIS A 199 -25.57 5.47 14.06
CA HIS A 199 -25.89 6.87 13.89
C HIS A 199 -25.73 7.28 12.44
N VAL A 200 -26.76 7.91 11.87
CA VAL A 200 -26.71 8.42 10.50
C VAL A 200 -26.76 9.94 10.54
N LEU A 201 -25.75 10.57 9.95
CA LEU A 201 -25.61 12.01 9.83
C LEU A 201 -25.75 12.38 8.35
N GLN A 202 -26.27 13.58 8.11
CA GLN A 202 -26.30 14.18 6.79
C GLN A 202 -25.71 15.59 6.86
N GLN A 203 -24.91 15.94 5.87
CA GLN A 203 -24.33 17.26 5.71
C GLN A 203 -24.42 17.73 4.25
N GLU A 204 -24.06 18.99 4.01
CA GLU A 204 -23.80 19.47 2.65
C GLU A 204 -22.49 18.87 2.13
N ASN A 205 -22.42 18.57 0.84
CA ASN A 205 -21.24 17.96 0.24
C ASN A 205 -19.99 18.84 0.43
N GLY A 206 -19.05 18.33 1.24
CA GLY A 206 -17.76 18.96 1.49
C GLY A 206 -16.57 18.10 1.01
N GLY A 207 -16.82 16.89 0.53
CA GLY A 207 -15.82 15.88 0.22
C GLY A 207 -15.57 14.92 1.38
N LYS A 208 -14.92 13.78 1.09
CA LYS A 208 -14.68 12.69 2.04
C LYS A 208 -13.98 13.14 3.34
N PHE A 209 -12.99 14.03 3.26
CA PHE A 209 -12.31 14.57 4.45
C PHE A 209 -13.30 15.31 5.38
N SER A 210 -14.24 16.07 4.81
CA SER A 210 -15.26 16.82 5.56
C SER A 210 -16.20 15.86 6.29
N ALA A 211 -16.69 14.84 5.58
CA ALA A 211 -17.54 13.80 6.16
C ALA A 211 -16.83 13.03 7.29
N LEU A 212 -15.56 12.67 7.09
CA LEU A 212 -14.73 12.02 8.10
C LEU A 212 -14.53 12.91 9.34
N ASN A 213 -14.30 14.21 9.17
CA ASN A 213 -14.17 15.15 10.30
C ASN A 213 -15.48 15.30 11.07
N THR A 214 -16.62 15.42 10.38
CA THR A 214 -17.94 15.42 11.04
C THR A 214 -18.17 14.14 11.85
N GLY A 215 -17.77 12.99 11.30
CA GLY A 215 -17.78 11.72 12.02
C GLY A 215 -16.86 11.73 13.25
N LEU A 216 -15.62 12.24 13.10
CA LEU A 216 -14.62 12.30 14.16
C LEU A 216 -15.05 13.19 15.34
N GLU A 217 -15.73 14.31 15.06
CA GLU A 217 -16.30 15.20 16.08
C GLU A 217 -17.39 14.50 16.91
N ARG A 218 -18.13 13.57 16.32
CA ARG A 218 -19.20 12.81 16.98
C ARG A 218 -18.72 11.52 17.63
N ALA A 219 -17.59 10.98 17.19
CA ALA A 219 -17.01 9.74 17.72
C ALA A 219 -16.71 9.84 19.22
N THR A 220 -17.27 8.92 20.00
CA THR A 220 -17.06 8.81 21.46
C THR A 220 -16.02 7.74 21.83
N GLY A 221 -15.68 6.87 20.89
CA GLY A 221 -14.70 5.80 21.01
C GLY A 221 -13.28 6.32 21.27
N SER A 222 -12.52 5.61 22.10
CA SER A 222 -11.09 5.89 22.28
C SER A 222 -10.25 5.48 21.06
N VAL A 223 -10.81 4.62 20.21
CA VAL A 223 -10.28 4.16 18.93
C VAL A 223 -11.30 4.48 17.84
N VAL A 224 -10.80 4.92 16.69
CA VAL A 224 -11.60 5.27 15.52
C VAL A 224 -11.18 4.38 14.35
N VAL A 225 -12.12 3.71 13.71
CA VAL A 225 -11.88 2.95 12.48
C VAL A 225 -12.62 3.61 11.32
N THR A 226 -11.99 3.74 10.16
CA THR A 226 -12.64 4.22 8.93
C THR A 226 -12.89 3.06 7.98
N VAL A 227 -14.10 3.00 7.42
CA VAL A 227 -14.50 2.00 6.41
C VAL A 227 -15.26 2.70 5.30
N ASP A 228 -14.90 2.43 4.04
CA ASP A 228 -15.60 3.01 2.90
C ASP A 228 -16.96 2.30 2.69
N ALA A 229 -17.96 3.04 2.22
CA ALA A 229 -19.32 2.51 2.04
C ALA A 229 -19.42 1.31 1.06
N ASP A 230 -18.47 1.19 0.13
CA ASP A 230 -18.36 0.09 -0.84
C ASP A 230 -17.56 -1.12 -0.31
N SER A 231 -17.14 -1.05 0.95
CA SER A 231 -16.19 -1.99 1.54
C SER A 231 -16.86 -2.98 2.49
N ARG A 232 -16.27 -4.18 2.55
CA ARG A 232 -16.78 -5.33 3.29
C ARG A 232 -15.69 -5.88 4.21
N VAL A 233 -15.92 -5.77 5.50
CA VAL A 233 -15.07 -6.36 6.55
C VAL A 233 -15.39 -7.85 6.75
N THR A 234 -14.44 -8.60 7.28
CA THR A 234 -14.66 -9.94 7.85
C THR A 234 -15.10 -9.86 9.30
N ASP A 235 -15.61 -10.97 9.84
CA ASP A 235 -16.09 -11.05 11.22
C ASP A 235 -14.99 -10.68 12.24
N SER A 236 -13.73 -11.05 11.97
CA SER A 236 -12.58 -10.78 12.85
C SER A 236 -11.89 -9.43 12.62
N THR A 237 -12.21 -8.71 11.53
CA THR A 237 -11.44 -7.53 11.07
C THR A 237 -11.30 -6.45 12.14
N LEU A 238 -12.40 -6.13 12.83
CA LEU A 238 -12.40 -5.06 13.85
C LEU A 238 -11.57 -5.46 15.07
N VAL A 239 -11.65 -6.73 15.47
CA VAL A 239 -10.91 -7.22 16.62
C VAL A 239 -9.42 -7.24 16.34
N GLU A 240 -9.02 -7.75 15.19
CA GLU A 240 -7.62 -7.83 14.76
C GLU A 240 -6.98 -6.44 14.66
N ILE A 241 -7.60 -5.51 13.93
CA ILE A 241 -7.00 -4.19 13.68
C ILE A 241 -6.91 -3.33 14.95
N VAL A 242 -7.89 -3.44 15.85
CA VAL A 242 -7.85 -2.74 17.14
C VAL A 242 -6.83 -3.38 18.06
N ALA A 243 -6.73 -4.70 18.09
CA ALA A 243 -5.72 -5.38 18.90
C ALA A 243 -4.30 -4.95 18.48
N ASP A 244 -4.01 -4.89 17.17
CA ASP A 244 -2.73 -4.43 16.64
C ASP A 244 -2.39 -2.99 17.04
N LEU A 245 -3.39 -2.10 17.11
CA LEU A 245 -3.21 -0.72 17.58
C LEU A 245 -2.87 -0.66 19.08
N LEU A 246 -3.40 -1.58 19.87
CA LEU A 246 -3.24 -1.58 21.32
C LEU A 246 -1.97 -2.25 21.82
N VAL A 247 -1.24 -2.98 20.96
CA VAL A 247 0.03 -3.64 21.31
C VAL A 247 1.06 -2.64 21.90
N ASP A 248 1.11 -1.43 21.36
CA ASP A 248 2.11 -0.43 21.73
C ASP A 248 1.48 0.97 21.86
N PRO A 249 1.60 1.62 23.02
CA PRO A 249 1.07 2.97 23.23
C PRO A 249 1.67 4.05 22.31
N SER A 250 2.84 3.82 21.69
CA SER A 250 3.47 4.74 20.73
C SER A 250 2.86 4.67 19.32
N VAL A 251 2.02 3.66 19.05
CA VAL A 251 1.34 3.51 17.75
C VAL A 251 0.10 4.39 17.73
N GLY A 252 0.08 5.31 16.77
CA GLY A 252 -1.03 6.24 16.56
C GLY A 252 -2.04 5.74 15.53
N ALA A 253 -1.60 4.92 14.58
CA ALA A 253 -2.46 4.36 13.55
C ALA A 253 -2.00 2.98 13.05
N VAL A 254 -2.94 2.21 12.51
CA VAL A 254 -2.72 0.89 11.92
C VAL A 254 -3.46 0.81 10.58
N ALA A 255 -2.73 0.35 9.55
CA ALA A 255 -3.22 0.16 8.20
C ALA A 255 -3.67 -1.28 7.97
N GLY A 256 -4.96 -1.49 7.67
CA GLY A 256 -5.48 -2.80 7.31
C GLY A 256 -5.05 -3.27 5.92
N THR A 257 -5.24 -4.56 5.67
CA THR A 257 -5.00 -5.20 4.38
C THR A 257 -6.22 -5.05 3.48
N VAL A 258 -5.98 -4.59 2.25
CA VAL A 258 -7.02 -4.32 1.26
C VAL A 258 -6.93 -5.35 0.14
N LYS A 259 -8.05 -5.98 -0.20
CA LYS A 259 -8.19 -6.87 -1.35
C LYS A 259 -9.38 -6.45 -2.23
N PRO A 260 -9.31 -6.65 -3.55
CA PRO A 260 -10.48 -6.44 -4.40
C PRO A 260 -11.51 -7.54 -4.15
N THR A 261 -12.79 -7.17 -4.06
CA THR A 261 -13.90 -8.12 -3.87
C THR A 261 -13.99 -9.17 -4.99
N ARG A 262 -13.61 -8.80 -6.22
CA ARG A 262 -13.65 -9.66 -7.42
C ARG A 262 -12.36 -9.58 -8.21
N VAL A 263 -12.07 -10.62 -8.99
CA VAL A 263 -10.89 -10.74 -9.87
C VAL A 263 -11.23 -11.45 -11.19
N ASP A 264 -12.30 -11.01 -11.85
CA ASP A 264 -12.88 -11.72 -13.01
C ASP A 264 -12.29 -11.19 -14.33
N THR A 265 -12.26 -9.88 -14.48
CA THR A 265 -11.75 -9.16 -15.66
C THR A 265 -10.23 -9.03 -15.63
N LEU A 266 -9.65 -8.74 -16.80
CA LEU A 266 -8.21 -8.47 -16.88
C LEU A 266 -7.78 -7.27 -16.02
N VAL A 267 -8.61 -6.22 -15.96
CA VAL A 267 -8.31 -5.01 -15.19
C VAL A 267 -8.25 -5.31 -13.69
N GLU A 268 -9.23 -6.06 -13.19
CA GLU A 268 -9.27 -6.48 -11.77
C GLU A 268 -8.09 -7.39 -11.42
N LYS A 269 -7.70 -8.32 -12.31
CA LYS A 269 -6.51 -9.18 -12.12
C LYS A 269 -5.22 -8.37 -12.03
N LEU A 270 -5.03 -7.39 -12.91
CA LEU A 270 -3.84 -6.53 -12.90
C LEU A 270 -3.82 -5.63 -11.66
N GLN A 271 -4.99 -5.16 -11.21
CA GLN A 271 -5.09 -4.39 -9.96
C GLN A 271 -4.85 -5.26 -8.72
N ALA A 272 -5.30 -6.52 -8.70
CA ALA A 272 -4.97 -7.45 -7.63
C ALA A 272 -3.44 -7.68 -7.53
N LEU A 273 -2.76 -7.84 -8.67
CA LEU A 273 -1.30 -7.89 -8.72
C LEU A 273 -0.66 -6.58 -8.22
N GLU A 274 -1.20 -5.42 -8.62
CA GLU A 274 -0.71 -4.12 -8.10
C GLU A 274 -0.87 -4.01 -6.58
N TYR A 275 -1.99 -4.45 -6.01
CA TYR A 275 -2.19 -4.47 -4.57
C TYR A 275 -1.19 -5.39 -3.86
N ALA A 276 -1.02 -6.64 -4.33
CA ALA A 276 -0.10 -7.59 -3.72
C ALA A 276 1.36 -7.11 -3.81
N VAL A 277 1.82 -6.76 -5.02
CA VAL A 277 3.23 -6.43 -5.31
C VAL A 277 3.58 -5.01 -4.90
N GLY A 278 2.76 -4.03 -5.32
CA GLY A 278 3.07 -2.62 -5.25
C GLY A 278 2.58 -1.89 -3.99
N ILE A 279 1.66 -2.47 -3.23
CA ILE A 279 1.05 -1.83 -2.05
C ILE A 279 1.28 -2.65 -0.79
N ASN A 280 0.76 -3.89 -0.71
CA ASN A 280 0.80 -4.70 0.50
C ASN A 280 2.23 -5.13 0.85
N THR A 281 3.03 -5.57 -0.13
CA THR A 281 4.45 -5.92 0.11
C THR A 281 5.26 -4.72 0.64
N PHE A 282 5.08 -3.53 0.06
CA PHE A 282 5.75 -2.32 0.54
C PHE A 282 5.24 -1.89 1.92
N ARG A 283 3.92 -1.94 2.16
CA ARG A 283 3.32 -1.65 3.47
C ARG A 283 3.96 -2.53 4.53
N ARG A 284 4.04 -3.84 4.28
CA ARG A 284 4.65 -4.81 5.19
C ARG A 284 6.14 -4.53 5.42
N ALA A 285 6.89 -4.22 4.36
CA ALA A 285 8.30 -3.84 4.48
C ALA A 285 8.51 -2.57 5.34
N PHE A 286 7.63 -1.57 5.22
CA PHE A 286 7.73 -0.34 6.02
C PHE A 286 7.19 -0.50 7.44
N ALA A 287 6.28 -1.46 7.66
CA ALA A 287 5.83 -1.86 9.00
C ALA A 287 6.96 -2.47 9.85
N ALA A 288 7.98 -3.08 9.23
CA ALA A 288 9.20 -3.52 9.94
C ALA A 288 9.95 -2.38 10.65
N THR A 289 9.60 -1.13 10.32
CA THR A 289 10.21 0.08 10.85
C THR A 289 9.17 1.09 11.33
N ASP A 290 7.95 0.62 11.64
CA ASP A 290 6.85 1.42 12.19
C ASP A 290 6.52 2.70 11.40
N SER A 291 6.78 2.68 10.09
CA SER A 291 6.70 3.84 9.20
C SER A 291 5.89 3.55 7.94
N VAL A 292 4.80 2.79 8.11
CA VAL A 292 3.77 2.65 7.07
C VAL A 292 3.29 4.04 6.69
N ASN A 293 3.49 4.41 5.42
CA ASN A 293 3.26 5.76 4.95
C ASN A 293 1.84 6.04 4.49
N VAL A 294 1.00 5.01 4.34
CA VAL A 294 -0.41 5.16 3.95
C VAL A 294 -1.27 4.21 4.76
N VAL A 295 -2.15 4.76 5.59
CA VAL A 295 -3.29 4.06 6.16
C VAL A 295 -4.44 4.18 5.16
N PRO A 296 -4.93 3.07 4.57
CA PRO A 296 -5.94 3.15 3.51
C PRO A 296 -7.28 3.63 4.07
N GLY A 297 -7.98 4.50 3.33
CA GLY A 297 -9.28 5.02 3.74
C GLY A 297 -10.34 3.95 4.05
N CYS A 298 -10.31 2.81 3.33
CA CYS A 298 -11.29 1.74 3.47
C CYS A 298 -11.08 0.80 4.67
N LEU A 299 -9.91 0.85 5.33
CA LEU A 299 -9.68 0.14 6.60
C LEU A 299 -8.46 0.75 7.31
N GLY A 300 -8.71 1.87 8.00
CA GLY A 300 -7.74 2.54 8.85
C GLY A 300 -8.18 2.53 10.30
N CYS A 301 -7.28 2.23 11.23
CA CYS A 301 -7.55 2.25 12.67
C CYS A 301 -6.64 3.29 13.33
N PHE A 302 -7.24 4.21 14.09
CA PHE A 302 -6.56 5.36 14.66
C PHE A 302 -6.84 5.43 16.16
N ARG A 303 -5.79 5.76 16.92
CA ARG A 303 -5.97 6.19 18.30
C ARG A 303 -6.62 7.57 18.27
N LYS A 304 -7.76 7.77 18.95
CA LYS A 304 -8.49 9.05 18.89
C LYS A 304 -7.60 10.24 19.28
N VAL A 305 -6.79 10.09 20.33
CA VAL A 305 -5.85 11.15 20.76
C VAL A 305 -4.77 11.48 19.71
N ALA A 306 -4.39 10.53 18.85
CA ALA A 306 -3.40 10.77 17.81
C ALA A 306 -3.99 11.55 16.64
N ILE A 307 -5.18 11.15 16.16
CA ILE A 307 -5.87 11.83 15.06
C ILE A 307 -6.40 13.22 15.47
N ASP A 308 -6.94 13.35 16.69
CA ASP A 308 -7.36 14.64 17.25
C ASP A 308 -6.15 15.56 17.47
N GLY A 309 -5.02 14.99 17.90
CA GLY A 309 -3.78 15.74 18.16
C GLY A 309 -3.15 16.37 16.91
N VAL A 310 -3.46 15.85 15.72
CA VAL A 310 -3.04 16.44 14.44
C VAL A 310 -4.13 17.28 13.77
N GLY A 311 -5.33 17.34 14.34
CA GLY A 311 -6.43 18.20 13.86
C GLY A 311 -7.40 17.53 12.88
N GLY A 312 -7.39 16.20 12.76
CA GLY A 312 -8.25 15.47 11.83
C GLY A 312 -7.78 15.54 10.37
N TYR A 313 -8.67 15.21 9.44
CA TYR A 313 -8.38 15.15 8.01
C TYR A 313 -8.33 16.54 7.38
N ASP A 314 -7.38 16.76 6.49
CA ASP A 314 -7.23 18.03 5.76
C ASP A 314 -7.85 17.95 4.35
N GLY A 315 -8.50 19.03 3.91
CA GLY A 315 -9.10 19.18 2.59
C GLY A 315 -8.13 19.67 1.51
N ASP A 316 -6.89 20.01 1.87
CA ASP A 316 -5.88 20.54 0.94
C ASP A 316 -5.38 19.52 -0.10
N THR A 317 -5.69 18.22 0.07
CA THR A 317 -5.20 17.15 -0.82
C THR A 317 -6.32 16.19 -1.23
N MET A 318 -6.21 15.59 -2.42
CA MET A 318 -7.17 14.57 -2.88
C MET A 318 -7.03 13.20 -2.20
N THR A 319 -5.97 12.99 -1.42
CA THR A 319 -5.67 11.74 -0.72
C THR A 319 -5.57 12.04 0.77
N GLU A 320 -6.72 12.30 1.38
CA GLU A 320 -6.84 12.64 2.80
C GLU A 320 -6.25 11.56 3.72
N ASP A 321 -6.30 10.30 3.27
CA ASP A 321 -5.78 9.12 3.95
C ASP A 321 -4.24 9.11 3.98
N TYR A 322 -3.59 9.47 2.87
CA TYR A 322 -2.15 9.64 2.81
C TYR A 322 -1.69 10.84 3.64
N ASP A 323 -2.40 11.95 3.53
CA ASP A 323 -2.07 13.20 4.24
C ASP A 323 -2.14 13.03 5.75
N ILE A 324 -3.24 12.48 6.28
CA ILE A 324 -3.38 12.26 7.73
C ILE A 324 -2.31 11.30 8.27
N THR A 325 -1.93 10.28 7.49
CA THR A 325 -0.87 9.33 7.87
C THR A 325 0.47 10.07 8.05
N LEU A 326 0.77 11.00 7.14
CA LEU A 326 1.97 11.83 7.20
C LEU A 326 1.95 12.81 8.35
N GLN A 327 0.79 13.36 8.71
CA GLN A 327 0.64 14.21 9.88
C GLN A 327 0.88 13.43 11.18
N ILE A 328 0.33 12.21 11.29
CA ILE A 328 0.52 11.32 12.45
C ILE A 328 1.99 10.95 12.62
N LEU A 329 2.68 10.53 11.55
CA LEU A 329 4.12 10.22 11.59
C LEU A 329 4.95 11.45 11.98
N ARG A 330 4.59 12.64 11.47
CA ARG A 330 5.27 13.91 11.81
C ARG A 330 5.07 14.33 13.27
N ALA A 331 3.96 13.93 13.87
CA ALA A 331 3.68 14.15 15.29
C ALA A 331 4.44 13.18 16.21
N GLY A 332 5.24 12.26 15.65
CA GLY A 332 6.08 11.32 16.39
C GLY A 332 5.41 10.01 16.75
N TRP A 333 4.20 9.75 16.24
CA TRP A 333 3.53 8.47 16.38
C TRP A 333 4.07 7.45 15.38
N SER A 334 4.08 6.18 15.78
CA SER A 334 4.31 5.05 14.90
C SER A 334 3.07 4.70 14.09
N VAL A 335 3.26 4.20 12.86
CA VAL A 335 2.18 3.67 12.02
C VAL A 335 2.55 2.25 11.57
N ARG A 336 1.70 1.28 11.92
CA ARG A 336 1.92 -0.16 11.65
C ARG A 336 0.96 -0.70 10.59
N ALA A 337 1.22 -1.92 10.12
CA ALA A 337 0.31 -2.68 9.27
C ALA A 337 -0.42 -3.76 10.08
N SER A 338 -1.60 -4.16 9.63
CA SER A 338 -2.39 -5.26 10.17
C SER A 338 -2.79 -6.24 9.06
N GLU A 339 -2.93 -7.50 9.42
CA GLU A 339 -3.51 -8.54 8.56
C GLU A 339 -5.04 -8.44 8.46
N ALA A 340 -5.67 -7.62 9.30
CA ALA A 340 -7.09 -7.36 9.27
C ALA A 340 -7.54 -6.98 7.86
N LEU A 341 -8.56 -7.68 7.36
CA LEU A 341 -8.87 -7.73 5.94
C LEU A 341 -10.14 -6.97 5.59
N VAL A 342 -10.04 -6.07 4.61
CA VAL A 342 -11.21 -5.47 3.96
C VAL A 342 -11.23 -5.81 2.47
N TYR A 343 -12.44 -6.09 1.96
CA TYR A 343 -12.72 -6.20 0.54
C TYR A 343 -13.33 -4.90 0.02
N THR A 344 -12.83 -4.36 -1.08
CA THR A 344 -13.34 -3.12 -1.72
C THR A 344 -13.56 -3.34 -3.21
N GLU A 345 -14.41 -2.51 -3.82
CA GLU A 345 -14.67 -2.58 -5.25
C GLU A 345 -13.48 -2.09 -6.09
N ALA A 346 -13.19 -2.84 -7.16
CA ALA A 346 -12.13 -2.51 -8.10
C ALA A 346 -12.74 -2.07 -9.45
N PRO A 347 -12.18 -1.03 -10.11
CA PRO A 347 -12.59 -0.67 -11.45
C PRO A 347 -12.53 -1.83 -12.44
N ARG A 348 -13.64 -2.07 -13.15
CA ARG A 348 -13.75 -3.15 -14.15
C ARG A 348 -13.20 -2.77 -15.53
N THR A 349 -13.04 -1.48 -15.79
CA THR A 349 -12.62 -0.94 -17.10
C THR A 349 -11.31 -0.16 -16.99
N TRP A 350 -10.52 -0.16 -18.07
CA TRP A 350 -9.31 0.67 -18.17
C TRP A 350 -9.60 2.16 -17.97
N ARG A 351 -10.76 2.65 -18.40
CA ARG A 351 -11.18 4.04 -18.20
C ARG A 351 -11.50 4.32 -16.72
N GLY A 352 -12.14 3.40 -16.01
CA GLY A 352 -12.36 3.50 -14.57
C GLY A 352 -11.03 3.49 -13.81
N LEU A 353 -10.16 2.54 -14.13
CA LEU A 353 -8.84 2.42 -13.52
C LEU A 353 -7.97 3.67 -13.77
N ALA A 354 -7.97 4.21 -15.00
CA ALA A 354 -7.20 5.40 -15.33
C ALA A 354 -7.66 6.61 -14.52
N ARG A 355 -8.98 6.78 -14.32
CA ARG A 355 -9.56 7.83 -13.49
C ARG A 355 -9.16 7.67 -12.02
N GLN A 356 -9.24 6.45 -11.49
CA GLN A 356 -8.83 6.15 -10.11
C GLN A 356 -7.33 6.42 -9.89
N ARG A 357 -6.46 5.91 -10.76
CA ARG A 357 -5.01 6.09 -10.64
C ARG A 357 -4.58 7.54 -10.86
N LEU A 358 -5.23 8.28 -11.75
CA LEU A 358 -4.94 9.71 -11.91
C LEU A 358 -5.23 10.47 -10.61
N ARG A 359 -6.38 10.18 -9.96
CA ARG A 359 -6.74 10.75 -8.66
C ARG A 359 -5.68 10.46 -7.60
N TRP A 360 -5.28 9.19 -7.47
CA TRP A 360 -4.26 8.77 -6.50
C TRP A 360 -2.91 9.43 -6.77
N LYS A 361 -2.45 9.49 -8.03
CA LYS A 361 -1.16 10.10 -8.38
C LYS A 361 -1.15 11.61 -8.15
N LEU A 362 -2.26 12.30 -8.44
CA LEU A 362 -2.44 13.72 -8.13
C LEU A 362 -2.40 13.96 -6.62
N GLY A 363 -3.25 13.29 -5.85
CA GLY A 363 -3.27 13.46 -4.38
C GLY A 363 -1.95 13.09 -3.72
N THR A 364 -1.28 12.03 -4.19
CA THR A 364 0.06 11.66 -3.71
C THR A 364 1.06 12.81 -3.95
N LEU A 365 1.03 13.43 -5.13
CA LEU A 365 1.93 14.53 -5.47
C LEU A 365 1.62 15.79 -4.63
N GLU A 366 0.35 16.11 -4.45
CA GLU A 366 -0.12 17.21 -3.60
C GLU A 366 0.35 17.02 -2.16
N THR A 367 0.16 15.83 -1.60
CA THR A 367 0.59 15.47 -0.24
C THR A 367 2.11 15.56 -0.09
N LEU A 368 2.87 15.01 -1.03
CA LEU A 368 4.34 15.10 -1.02
C LEU A 368 4.82 16.56 -1.09
N LEU A 369 4.17 17.41 -1.89
CA LEU A 369 4.50 18.83 -1.99
C LEU A 369 4.15 19.61 -0.71
N LYS A 370 2.99 19.33 -0.12
CA LYS A 370 2.57 19.90 1.18
C LYS A 370 3.55 19.52 2.29
N HIS A 371 4.04 18.28 2.29
CA HIS A 371 4.95 17.75 3.30
C HIS A 371 6.45 17.83 2.93
N ARG A 372 6.81 18.53 1.85
CA ARG A 372 8.21 18.64 1.36
C ARG A 372 9.22 19.17 2.38
N GLY A 373 8.75 19.85 3.43
CA GLY A 373 9.56 20.28 4.57
C GLY A 373 10.30 19.13 5.26
N LEU A 374 9.77 17.89 5.18
CA LEU A 374 10.40 16.68 5.71
C LEU A 374 11.81 16.44 5.15
N LEU A 375 12.08 16.82 3.89
CA LEU A 375 13.41 16.68 3.29
C LEU A 375 14.47 17.59 3.91
N ARG A 376 14.03 18.69 4.53
CA ARG A 376 14.89 19.71 5.13
C ARG A 376 14.81 19.71 6.66
N GLY A 377 13.94 18.87 7.21
CA GLY A 377 13.71 18.77 8.64
C GLY A 377 14.91 18.21 9.38
N THR A 378 14.94 18.46 10.69
CA THR A 378 15.85 17.80 11.61
C THR A 378 15.33 16.44 12.06
N ASP A 379 14.07 16.11 11.76
CA ASP A 379 13.55 14.75 11.92
C ASP A 379 14.35 13.81 11.01
N ARG A 380 14.95 12.79 11.62
CA ARG A 380 15.72 11.74 10.94
C ARG A 380 15.09 10.35 11.16
N SER A 381 13.80 10.28 11.48
CA SER A 381 13.04 9.03 11.52
C SER A 381 13.22 8.19 10.24
N THR A 382 13.07 6.87 10.33
CA THR A 382 13.07 5.99 9.14
C THR A 382 12.08 6.45 8.09
N PHE A 383 10.95 7.03 8.50
CA PHE A 383 9.98 7.62 7.60
C PHE A 383 10.55 8.82 6.80
N SER A 384 11.01 9.86 7.48
CA SER A 384 11.53 11.09 6.86
C SER A 384 12.84 10.85 6.09
N GLY A 385 13.66 9.93 6.60
CA GLY A 385 14.85 9.42 5.96
C GLY A 385 14.47 8.60 4.73
N LEU A 386 13.94 7.40 4.89
CA LEU A 386 13.88 6.40 3.81
C LEU A 386 12.59 6.48 2.99
N VAL A 387 11.45 6.38 3.67
CA VAL A 387 10.16 6.12 3.01
C VAL A 387 9.70 7.33 2.20
N PHE A 388 9.80 8.54 2.78
CA PHE A 388 9.36 9.75 2.11
C PHE A 388 10.19 10.09 0.85
N PRO A 389 11.53 10.09 0.88
CA PRO A 389 12.34 10.29 -0.33
C PRO A 389 12.16 9.17 -1.36
N TYR A 390 12.03 7.91 -0.93
CA TYR A 390 11.71 6.81 -1.84
C TYR A 390 10.41 7.10 -2.62
N GLN A 391 9.34 7.48 -1.93
CA GLN A 391 8.06 7.81 -2.56
C GLN A 391 8.18 8.97 -3.54
N LEU A 392 8.91 10.03 -3.16
CA LEU A 392 9.14 11.20 -4.02
C LEU A 392 9.93 10.85 -5.28
N ILE A 393 11.02 10.09 -5.16
CA ILE A 393 11.85 9.68 -6.30
C ILE A 393 11.08 8.68 -7.16
N SER A 394 10.35 7.74 -6.55
CA SER A 394 9.51 6.78 -7.26
C SER A 394 8.49 7.49 -8.15
N LEU A 395 7.78 8.49 -7.61
CA LEU A 395 6.75 9.22 -8.35
C LEU A 395 7.32 10.09 -9.48
N SER A 396 8.50 10.70 -9.27
CA SER A 396 9.11 11.63 -10.23
C SER A 396 10.01 10.97 -11.27
N ALA A 397 10.85 10.01 -10.88
CA ALA A 397 11.88 9.42 -11.74
C ALA A 397 11.42 8.15 -12.46
N MET A 398 10.65 7.26 -11.81
CA MET A 398 10.25 5.98 -12.41
C MET A 398 9.48 6.07 -13.73
N PRO A 399 8.55 7.02 -13.96
CA PRO A 399 7.91 7.12 -15.26
C PRO A 399 8.91 7.46 -16.39
N ILE A 400 9.91 8.30 -16.10
CA ILE A 400 10.97 8.66 -17.06
C ILE A 400 11.87 7.46 -17.32
N VAL A 401 12.30 6.77 -16.25
CA VAL A 401 13.07 5.53 -16.33
C VAL A 401 12.37 4.50 -17.21
N THR A 402 11.06 4.33 -17.03
CA THR A 402 10.24 3.39 -17.82
C THR A 402 10.26 3.72 -19.32
N LEU A 403 10.16 5.01 -19.69
CA LEU A 403 10.23 5.44 -21.09
C LEU A 403 11.63 5.25 -21.68
N VAL A 404 12.69 5.55 -20.90
CA VAL A 404 14.08 5.36 -21.34
C VAL A 404 14.38 3.88 -21.56
N ILE A 405 13.97 3.00 -20.64
CA ILE A 405 14.13 1.54 -20.79
C ILE A 405 13.47 1.07 -22.09
N LEU A 406 12.21 1.47 -22.34
CA LEU A 406 11.49 1.13 -23.56
C LEU A 406 12.24 1.61 -24.81
N TRP A 407 12.72 2.85 -24.80
CA TRP A 407 13.51 3.39 -25.90
C TRP A 407 14.81 2.61 -26.12
N THR A 408 15.55 2.26 -25.07
CA THR A 408 16.79 1.45 -25.19
C THR A 408 16.54 0.05 -25.72
N ILE A 409 15.43 -0.59 -25.34
CA ILE A 409 15.02 -1.89 -25.90
C ILE A 409 14.80 -1.76 -27.40
N LEU A 410 14.02 -0.76 -27.84
CA LEU A 410 13.72 -0.52 -29.26
C LEU A 410 14.98 -0.17 -30.06
N ALA A 411 15.84 0.69 -29.51
CA ALA A 411 17.10 1.09 -30.12
C ALA A 411 18.07 -0.09 -30.27
N GLY A 412 18.18 -0.96 -29.25
CA GLY A 412 19.01 -2.16 -29.30
C GLY A 412 18.54 -3.14 -30.38
N VAL A 413 17.23 -3.35 -30.50
CA VAL A 413 16.65 -4.18 -31.58
C VAL A 413 16.95 -3.57 -32.96
N ALA A 414 16.75 -2.26 -33.13
CA ALA A 414 17.03 -1.55 -34.38
C ALA A 414 18.52 -1.59 -34.77
N ALA A 415 19.42 -1.63 -33.78
CA ALA A 415 20.86 -1.79 -33.96
C ALA A 415 21.30 -3.24 -34.25
N GLY A 416 20.37 -4.18 -34.37
CA GLY A 416 20.65 -5.59 -34.67
C GLY A 416 21.04 -6.43 -33.44
N GLN A 417 20.96 -5.89 -32.23
CA GLN A 417 21.29 -6.57 -30.96
C GLN A 417 20.11 -7.35 -30.37
N TRP A 418 19.18 -7.81 -31.21
CA TRP A 418 17.90 -8.40 -30.77
C TRP A 418 18.07 -9.60 -29.84
N LEU A 419 19.12 -10.43 -30.03
CA LEU A 419 19.38 -11.58 -29.17
C LEU A 419 19.78 -11.14 -27.75
N TYR A 420 20.65 -10.13 -27.64
CA TYR A 420 21.07 -9.59 -26.34
C TYR A 420 19.87 -8.96 -25.61
N VAL A 421 19.09 -8.15 -26.32
CA VAL A 421 17.86 -7.54 -25.79
C VAL A 421 16.87 -8.61 -25.31
N ALA A 422 16.66 -9.66 -26.10
CA ALA A 422 15.76 -10.76 -25.74
C ALA A 422 16.23 -11.47 -24.45
N VAL A 423 17.53 -11.79 -24.33
CA VAL A 423 18.09 -12.40 -23.12
C VAL A 423 17.84 -11.51 -21.89
N ILE A 424 18.16 -10.22 -21.96
CA ILE A 424 17.98 -9.29 -20.83
C ILE A 424 16.49 -9.17 -20.46
N VAL A 425 15.61 -8.98 -21.44
CA VAL A 425 14.17 -8.87 -21.20
C VAL A 425 13.62 -10.15 -20.56
N THR A 426 14.03 -11.33 -21.04
CA THR A 426 13.63 -12.61 -20.45
C THR A 426 14.11 -12.76 -19.01
N LEU A 427 15.36 -12.38 -18.71
CA LEU A 427 15.90 -12.44 -17.35
C LEU A 427 15.14 -11.52 -16.39
N PHE A 428 14.88 -10.26 -16.79
CA PHE A 428 14.10 -9.33 -15.98
C PHE A 428 12.64 -9.76 -15.82
N ALA A 429 12.02 -10.31 -16.87
CA ALA A 429 10.66 -10.84 -16.80
C ALA A 429 10.56 -12.06 -15.87
N ALA A 430 11.56 -12.95 -15.90
CA ALA A 430 11.64 -14.08 -14.97
C ALA A 430 11.82 -13.60 -13.53
N LEU A 431 12.65 -12.59 -13.31
CA LEU A 431 12.86 -12.00 -11.99
C LEU A 431 11.59 -11.30 -11.46
N GLU A 432 10.89 -10.53 -12.29
CA GLU A 432 9.60 -9.92 -11.96
C GLU A 432 8.54 -10.99 -11.63
N PHE A 433 8.50 -12.08 -12.40
CA PHE A 433 7.60 -13.21 -12.15
C PHE A 433 7.87 -13.86 -10.79
N LEU A 434 9.14 -14.10 -10.45
CA LEU A 434 9.54 -14.62 -9.14
C LEU A 434 9.15 -13.66 -8.00
N GLY A 435 9.41 -12.35 -8.16
CA GLY A 435 9.00 -11.34 -7.19
C GLY A 435 7.47 -11.26 -7.03
N THR A 436 6.73 -11.49 -8.10
CA THR A 436 5.26 -11.56 -8.07
C THR A 436 4.76 -12.81 -7.35
N LEU A 437 5.37 -13.97 -7.62
CA LEU A 437 5.04 -15.21 -6.89
C LEU A 437 5.27 -15.03 -5.39
N PHE A 438 6.41 -14.46 -5.00
CA PHE A 438 6.70 -14.16 -3.61
C PHE A 438 5.64 -13.23 -2.99
N ALA A 439 5.32 -12.13 -3.65
CA ALA A 439 4.33 -11.17 -3.13
C ALA A 439 2.91 -11.77 -3.03
N LEU A 440 2.53 -12.67 -3.93
CA LEU A 440 1.25 -13.35 -3.90
C LEU A 440 1.19 -14.38 -2.78
N GLU A 441 2.24 -15.20 -2.61
CA GLU A 441 2.35 -16.15 -1.49
C GLU A 441 2.27 -15.42 -0.16
N LEU A 442 2.92 -14.26 -0.05
CA LEU A 442 2.98 -13.50 1.19
C LEU A 442 1.68 -12.79 1.58
N ASN A 443 0.87 -12.34 0.60
CA ASN A 443 -0.22 -11.39 0.88
C ASN A 443 -1.61 -11.82 0.37
N ASP A 444 -1.70 -12.74 -0.59
CA ASP A 444 -2.94 -12.95 -1.35
C ASP A 444 -3.33 -14.42 -1.52
N ASN A 445 -2.36 -15.33 -1.50
CA ASN A 445 -2.46 -16.79 -1.67
C ASN A 445 -3.06 -17.25 -3.02
N ARG A 446 -3.45 -16.33 -3.91
CA ARG A 446 -3.92 -16.65 -5.28
C ARG A 446 -2.76 -16.69 -6.27
N LEU A 447 -1.86 -17.66 -6.12
CA LEU A 447 -0.65 -17.81 -6.95
C LEU A 447 -0.92 -17.87 -8.47
N TRP A 448 -2.10 -18.32 -8.88
CA TRP A 448 -2.49 -18.35 -10.30
C TRP A 448 -2.48 -16.97 -10.96
N LEU A 449 -2.62 -15.88 -10.19
CA LEU A 449 -2.50 -14.51 -10.69
C LEU A 449 -1.10 -14.22 -11.26
N ALA A 450 -0.06 -14.94 -10.84
CA ALA A 450 1.31 -14.76 -11.34
C ALA A 450 1.41 -14.97 -12.85
N ALA A 451 0.52 -15.78 -13.45
CA ALA A 451 0.43 -15.97 -14.89
C ALA A 451 0.17 -14.66 -15.67
N TYR A 452 -0.38 -13.64 -15.02
CA TYR A 452 -0.64 -12.32 -15.60
C TYR A 452 0.49 -11.32 -15.37
N SER A 453 1.53 -11.66 -14.60
CA SER A 453 2.69 -10.76 -14.35
C SER A 453 3.43 -10.32 -15.63
N PRO A 454 3.52 -11.10 -16.74
CA PRO A 454 4.12 -10.58 -17.96
C PRO A 454 3.37 -9.35 -18.52
N LEU A 455 2.05 -9.27 -18.30
CA LEU A 455 1.25 -8.10 -18.69
C LEU A 455 1.50 -6.89 -17.80
N ILE A 456 1.91 -7.10 -16.54
CA ILE A 456 2.37 -6.02 -15.67
C ILE A 456 3.57 -5.33 -16.30
N PHE A 457 4.56 -6.13 -16.72
CA PHE A 457 5.80 -5.64 -17.32
C PHE A 457 5.57 -4.97 -18.69
N VAL A 458 4.81 -5.60 -19.59
CA VAL A 458 4.71 -5.17 -21.00
C VAL A 458 3.65 -4.09 -21.25
N VAL A 459 2.58 -4.03 -20.44
CA VAL A 459 1.44 -3.13 -20.70
C VAL A 459 1.16 -2.24 -19.49
N TYR A 460 0.92 -2.85 -18.33
CA TYR A 460 0.39 -2.14 -17.17
C TYR A 460 1.35 -1.08 -16.64
N ARG A 461 2.65 -1.38 -16.57
CA ARG A 461 3.67 -0.45 -16.09
C ARG A 461 3.77 0.80 -16.95
N HIS A 462 3.66 0.66 -18.28
CA HIS A 462 3.63 1.78 -19.20
C HIS A 462 2.34 2.60 -19.09
N PHE A 463 1.20 1.92 -18.86
CA PHE A 463 -0.08 2.58 -18.57
C PHE A 463 0.01 3.45 -17.30
N LEU A 464 0.55 2.90 -16.20
CA LEU A 464 0.76 3.65 -14.96
C LEU A 464 1.78 4.80 -15.12
N ALA A 465 2.85 4.58 -15.90
CA ALA A 465 3.84 5.61 -16.18
C ALA A 465 3.22 6.79 -16.95
N ALA A 466 2.37 6.52 -17.95
CA ALA A 466 1.67 7.56 -18.70
C ALA A 466 0.72 8.38 -17.81
N ILE A 467 -0.03 7.72 -16.92
CA ILE A 467 -0.90 8.40 -15.95
C ILE A 467 -0.09 9.24 -14.97
N THR A 468 1.05 8.73 -14.50
CA THR A 468 1.92 9.46 -13.57
C THR A 468 2.53 10.70 -14.24
N LEU A 469 2.96 10.60 -15.51
CA LEU A 469 3.43 11.76 -16.29
C LEU A 469 2.33 12.80 -16.48
N LYS A 470 1.10 12.35 -16.76
CA LYS A 470 -0.05 13.25 -16.83
C LYS A 470 -0.27 13.96 -15.51
N ALA A 471 -0.26 13.25 -14.37
CA ALA A 471 -0.42 13.85 -13.05
C ALA A 471 0.66 14.88 -12.74
N LEU A 472 1.93 14.56 -13.04
CA LEU A 472 3.06 15.49 -12.90
C LEU A 472 2.86 16.74 -13.75
N PHE A 473 2.43 16.57 -15.00
CA PHE A 473 2.17 17.69 -15.91
C PHE A 473 1.01 18.57 -15.42
N ASP A 474 -0.10 17.97 -15.00
CA ASP A 474 -1.27 18.69 -14.48
C ASP A 474 -0.89 19.57 -13.26
N VAL A 475 -0.09 19.03 -12.32
CA VAL A 475 0.38 19.80 -11.15
C VAL A 475 1.36 20.91 -11.55
N LEU A 476 2.25 20.67 -12.51
CA LEU A 476 3.18 21.70 -13.00
C LEU A 476 2.46 22.84 -13.73
N GLN A 477 1.36 22.56 -14.42
CA GLN A 477 0.57 23.57 -15.14
C GLN A 477 -0.31 24.41 -14.22
N GLN A 478 -0.61 23.95 -13.01
CA GLN A 478 -1.52 24.63 -12.08
C GLN A 478 -0.91 24.70 -10.67
N PRO A 479 0.18 25.47 -10.48
CA PRO A 479 0.83 25.61 -9.18
C PRO A 479 -0.05 26.30 -8.12
N GLU A 480 -1.05 27.09 -8.56
CA GLU A 480 -2.01 27.80 -7.72
C GLU A 480 -3.40 27.15 -7.78
N ARG A 481 -3.51 25.85 -7.52
CA ARG A 481 -4.83 25.29 -7.19
C ARG A 481 -5.26 25.93 -5.86
N THR A 482 -6.18 26.90 -5.90
CA THR A 482 -7.09 27.09 -4.76
C THR A 482 -7.90 25.81 -4.69
N TRP A 483 -7.54 24.96 -3.73
CA TRP A 483 -8.02 23.60 -3.54
C TRP A 483 -9.50 23.60 -3.17
N ASP A 484 -10.32 23.79 -4.18
CA ASP A 484 -11.77 23.89 -4.09
C ASP A 484 -12.35 22.46 -4.13
N SER A 485 -12.67 21.92 -2.96
CA SER A 485 -13.26 20.58 -2.77
C SER A 485 -14.58 20.40 -3.55
N SER A 486 -15.24 21.49 -3.94
CA SER A 486 -16.54 21.48 -4.63
C SER A 486 -16.49 21.14 -6.13
N ARG A 487 -15.29 21.07 -6.73
CA ARG A 487 -15.16 20.86 -8.19
C ARG A 487 -15.11 19.40 -8.61
N TYR A 488 -15.12 18.47 -7.67
CA TYR A 488 -15.15 17.07 -8.01
C TYR A 488 -16.61 16.62 -8.09
N THR A 489 -17.09 16.34 -9.30
CA THR A 489 -18.31 15.56 -9.51
C THR A 489 -17.96 14.10 -9.23
N PRO A 490 -18.36 13.53 -8.09
CA PRO A 490 -18.40 12.08 -7.91
C PRO A 490 -19.04 11.44 -9.14
N LEU A 491 -18.29 10.52 -9.72
CA LEU A 491 -18.65 9.90 -10.98
C LEU A 491 -19.89 9.05 -10.73
N GLU A 492 -20.89 9.20 -11.61
CA GLU A 492 -21.97 8.24 -11.80
C GLU A 492 -21.39 6.83 -11.65
N THR A 493 -21.81 6.13 -10.60
CA THR A 493 -21.74 4.69 -10.55
C THR A 493 -22.40 4.22 -11.84
N GLU A 494 -21.61 3.64 -12.76
CA GLU A 494 -22.21 2.87 -13.85
C GLU A 494 -23.04 1.80 -13.14
N ALA A 495 -24.37 2.00 -13.16
CA ALA A 495 -25.32 1.16 -12.44
C ALA A 495 -24.93 -0.30 -12.66
N SER A 496 -24.69 -1.01 -11.57
CA SER A 496 -24.65 -2.46 -11.59
C SER A 496 -25.89 -2.92 -12.34
N PRO A 497 -25.79 -3.79 -13.37
CA PRO A 497 -26.98 -4.33 -13.99
C PRO A 497 -27.84 -4.98 -12.90
N SER A 498 -29.09 -4.54 -12.83
CA SER A 498 -30.15 -4.91 -11.90
C SER A 498 -30.04 -6.32 -11.32
N ASP A 499 -30.12 -6.42 -10.00
CA ASP A 499 -30.08 -7.62 -9.15
C ASP A 499 -31.18 -8.68 -9.40
N GLU A 500 -31.93 -8.61 -10.51
CA GLU A 500 -32.88 -9.66 -10.89
C GLU A 500 -32.23 -10.96 -11.42
N GLN A 501 -30.90 -10.99 -11.57
CA GLN A 501 -30.15 -12.22 -11.89
C GLN A 501 -29.20 -12.70 -10.79
N VAL A 502 -29.18 -12.02 -9.63
CA VAL A 502 -28.23 -12.31 -8.54
C VAL A 502 -28.82 -13.27 -7.49
N SER A 503 -30.12 -13.60 -7.56
CA SER A 503 -30.77 -14.49 -6.59
C SER A 503 -30.63 -16.00 -6.88
N GLU A 504 -30.07 -16.42 -8.02
CA GLU A 504 -30.07 -17.85 -8.42
C GLU A 504 -28.70 -18.50 -8.68
N SER A 505 -27.57 -17.82 -8.40
CA SER A 505 -26.24 -18.43 -8.65
C SER A 505 -25.24 -18.36 -7.50
N VAL A 506 -25.66 -17.94 -6.31
CA VAL A 506 -24.88 -18.13 -5.08
C VAL A 506 -25.44 -19.32 -4.32
N GLU A 507 -25.36 -20.50 -4.94
CA GLU A 507 -25.21 -21.71 -4.12
C GLU A 507 -23.82 -21.66 -3.51
N ILE A 508 -23.82 -21.58 -2.19
CA ILE A 508 -22.68 -21.78 -1.32
C ILE A 508 -21.99 -23.09 -1.75
N SER A 509 -20.89 -22.99 -2.49
CA SER A 509 -19.95 -24.10 -2.55
C SER A 509 -19.37 -24.19 -1.14
N SER A 510 -19.87 -25.17 -0.40
CA SER A 510 -19.26 -25.70 0.80
C SER A 510 -17.75 -25.79 0.60
N TRP A 511 -17.01 -24.92 1.28
CA TRP A 511 -15.64 -25.20 1.63
C TRP A 511 -15.71 -26.32 2.66
N GLU A 512 -15.75 -27.56 2.16
CA GLU A 512 -15.53 -28.74 2.97
C GLU A 512 -14.15 -28.61 3.61
N GLU A 513 -14.13 -28.59 4.94
CA GLU A 513 -13.01 -29.12 5.71
C GLU A 513 -12.62 -30.47 5.09
N SER A 514 -11.46 -30.52 4.45
CA SER A 514 -10.83 -31.81 4.15
C SER A 514 -10.12 -32.24 5.43
N ASP A 515 -10.81 -33.04 6.24
CA ASP A 515 -10.14 -34.07 7.02
C ASP A 515 -9.51 -35.05 5.99
N ASP A 516 -8.19 -34.95 5.76
CA ASP A 516 -7.24 -36.06 5.53
C ASP A 516 -5.79 -35.57 5.30
#